data_AF-A0A0D1E9C7-F1
#
_entry.id   AF-A0A0D1E9C7-F1
#
_cell.length_a   1.000
_cell.length_b   1.000
_cell.length_c   1.000
_cell.angle_alpha   90.00
_cell.angle_beta   90.00
_cell.angle_gamma   90.00
#
_symmetry.space_group_name_H-M   'P 1'
#
loop_
_entity.id
_entity.type
_entity.pdbx_description
1 polymer ?
#
loop_
_entity_poly.entity_id
_entity_poly.type
_entity_poly.pdbx_seq_one_letter_code
_entity_poly.pdbx_strand_id
1 'polypeptide(L)'
;MPYARDSLFTLEAWQIAGVLAVAGLLAAIWVGLALRTSGPWPVRLAFGAGLAWSFEWLSPQVFYLYYLAVLEGLPLQWVIGWPPAPARMLELLTFGEAESLSGLGRGLLGWVVILLSLWRRGRGASPSRSPGYF
;
A
#
# COMPACT_ATOMS: atom_id res chain seq x y z
N MET A 1 4.54 25.67 -10.42
CA MET A 1 4.50 25.22 -9.00
C MET A 1 4.10 23.75 -9.00
N PRO A 2 4.95 22.82 -8.53
CA PRO A 2 4.72 21.37 -8.70
C PRO A 2 3.53 20.82 -7.89
N TYR A 3 3.03 21.57 -6.90
CA TYR A 3 1.93 21.14 -6.02
C TYR A 3 0.53 21.63 -6.43
N ALA A 4 0.40 22.28 -7.60
CA ALA A 4 -0.83 22.97 -7.98
C ALA A 4 -1.98 22.06 -8.44
N ARG A 5 -1.79 20.73 -8.50
CA ARG A 5 -2.82 19.74 -8.92
C ARG A 5 -3.31 18.83 -7.79
N ASP A 6 -2.92 19.06 -6.55
CA ASP A 6 -3.39 18.24 -5.43
C ASP A 6 -4.82 18.64 -5.04
N SER A 7 -5.73 17.66 -5.03
CA SER A 7 -7.13 17.80 -4.59
C SER A 7 -7.26 18.17 -3.10
N LEU A 8 -6.15 18.12 -2.35
CA LEU A 8 -6.03 18.62 -0.99
C LEU A 8 -6.37 20.11 -0.86
N PHE A 9 -6.24 20.89 -1.93
CA PHE A 9 -6.57 22.33 -1.92
C PHE A 9 -8.02 22.64 -2.29
N THR A 10 -8.82 21.64 -2.67
CA THR A 10 -10.22 21.82 -3.10
C THR A 10 -11.26 21.23 -2.15
N LEU A 11 -10.81 20.56 -1.08
CA LEU A 11 -11.68 19.84 -0.13
C LEU A 11 -11.78 20.58 1.20
N GLU A 12 -12.94 20.47 1.86
CA GLU A 12 -13.11 20.98 3.22
C GLU A 12 -12.29 20.17 4.24
N ALA A 13 -11.93 20.77 5.36
CA ALA A 13 -11.02 20.17 6.35
C ALA A 13 -11.46 18.77 6.85
N TRP A 14 -12.77 18.54 7.00
CA TRP A 14 -13.31 17.25 7.42
C TRP A 14 -13.23 16.17 6.32
N GLN A 15 -13.34 16.59 5.04
CA GLN A 15 -13.15 15.70 3.91
C GLN A 15 -11.69 15.27 3.79
N ILE A 16 -10.75 16.19 4.02
CA ILE A 16 -9.32 15.88 4.10
C ILE A 16 -9.04 14.88 5.23
N ALA A 17 -9.61 15.10 6.43
CA ALA A 17 -9.44 14.18 7.55
C ALA A 17 -9.97 12.77 7.22
N GLY A 18 -11.12 12.67 6.54
CA GLY A 18 -11.67 11.40 6.10
C GLY A 18 -10.78 10.69 5.07
N VAL A 19 -10.26 11.41 4.07
CA VAL A 19 -9.29 10.87 3.10
C VAL A 19 -8.05 10.32 3.81
N LEU A 20 -7.48 11.06 4.76
CA LEU A 20 -6.31 10.63 5.53
C LEU A 20 -6.61 9.39 6.38
N ALA A 21 -7.79 9.30 6.99
CA ALA A 21 -8.21 8.14 7.76
C ALA A 21 -8.35 6.89 6.87
N VAL A 22 -8.97 7.03 5.69
CA VAL A 22 -9.12 5.94 4.71
C VAL A 22 -7.75 5.50 4.19
N ALA A 23 -6.88 6.46 3.83
CA ALA A 23 -5.52 6.18 3.37
C ALA A 23 -4.70 5.44 4.44
N GLY A 24 -4.78 5.91 5.70
CA GLY A 24 -4.09 5.29 6.83
C GLY A 24 -4.58 3.88 7.13
N LEU A 25 -5.91 3.66 7.09
CA LEU A 25 -6.50 2.33 7.26
C LEU A 25 -6.06 1.38 6.14
N LEU A 26 -6.10 1.83 4.89
CA LEU A 26 -5.69 1.03 3.74
C LEU A 26 -4.21 0.66 3.82
N ALA A 27 -3.35 1.62 4.17
CA ALA A 27 -1.93 1.39 4.40
C ALA A 27 -1.70 0.37 5.53
N ALA A 28 -2.41 0.50 6.66
CA ALA A 28 -2.29 -0.42 7.79
C ALA A 28 -2.69 -1.86 7.42
N ILE A 29 -3.74 -2.04 6.61
CA ILE A 29 -4.16 -3.36 6.11
C ILE A 29 -3.03 -3.99 5.28
N TRP A 30 -2.47 -3.26 4.31
CA TRP A 30 -1.42 -3.79 3.43
C TRP A 30 -0.12 -4.08 4.17
N VAL A 31 0.28 -3.20 5.09
CA VAL A 31 1.41 -3.43 6.00
C VAL A 31 1.15 -4.66 6.88
N GLY A 32 -0.05 -4.80 7.43
CA GLY A 32 -0.45 -5.96 8.22
C GLY A 32 -0.36 -7.28 7.44
N LEU A 33 -0.76 -7.28 6.17
CA LEU A 33 -0.61 -8.43 5.27
C LEU A 33 0.86 -8.73 4.96
N ALA A 34 1.67 -7.70 4.67
CA ALA A 34 3.10 -7.84 4.42
C ALA A 34 3.81 -8.52 5.60
N LEU A 35 3.47 -8.13 6.84
CA LEU A 35 4.02 -8.69 8.08
C LEU A 35 3.63 -10.15 8.35
N ARG A 36 2.57 -10.66 7.69
CA ARG A 36 2.12 -12.06 7.80
C ARG A 36 2.82 -12.99 6.81
N THR A 37 3.58 -12.44 5.87
CA THR A 37 4.30 -13.23 4.85
C THR A 37 5.34 -14.14 5.49
N SER A 38 5.34 -15.40 5.09
CA SER A 38 6.35 -16.38 5.49
C SER A 38 6.81 -17.19 4.28
N GLY A 39 7.98 -17.84 4.38
CA GLY A 39 8.53 -18.66 3.30
C GLY A 39 9.91 -18.22 2.82
N PRO A 40 10.40 -18.78 1.70
CA PRO A 40 11.69 -18.42 1.13
C PRO A 40 11.65 -17.01 0.51
N TRP A 41 12.81 -16.37 0.40
CA TRP A 41 12.91 -14.98 -0.06
C TRP A 41 12.24 -14.68 -1.42
N PRO A 42 12.21 -15.58 -2.44
CA PRO A 42 11.55 -15.27 -3.71
C PRO A 42 10.03 -15.18 -3.56
N VAL A 43 9.43 -16.07 -2.77
CA VAL A 43 7.98 -16.06 -2.48
C VAL A 43 7.60 -14.77 -1.78
N ARG A 44 8.44 -14.32 -0.84
CA ARG A 44 8.23 -13.10 -0.07
C ARG A 44 8.34 -11.84 -0.92
N LEU A 45 9.31 -11.82 -1.85
CA LEU A 45 9.44 -10.76 -2.83
C LEU A 45 8.22 -10.69 -3.75
N ALA A 46 7.82 -11.83 -4.33
CA ALA A 46 6.67 -11.93 -5.22
C ALA A 46 5.37 -11.50 -4.51
N PHE A 47 5.18 -11.94 -3.26
CA PHE A 47 4.03 -11.55 -2.46
C PHE A 47 4.04 -10.06 -2.12
N GLY A 48 5.20 -9.51 -1.69
CA GLY A 48 5.34 -8.08 -1.41
C GLY A 48 5.10 -7.21 -2.63
N ALA A 49 5.62 -7.61 -3.79
CA ALA A 49 5.36 -6.94 -5.07
C ALA A 49 3.88 -7.02 -5.46
N GLY A 50 3.25 -8.19 -5.30
CA GLY A 50 1.82 -8.37 -5.54
C GLY A 50 0.93 -7.55 -4.59
N LEU A 51 1.33 -7.39 -3.33
CA LEU A 51 0.66 -6.51 -2.38
C LEU A 51 0.78 -5.04 -2.82
N ALA A 52 1.99 -4.56 -3.14
CA ALA A 52 2.18 -3.19 -3.62
C ALA A 52 1.36 -2.92 -4.90
N TRP A 53 1.35 -3.88 -5.83
CA TRP A 53 0.58 -3.80 -7.06
C TRP A 53 -0.94 -3.78 -6.83
N SER A 54 -1.46 -4.62 -5.93
CA SER A 54 -2.89 -4.63 -5.59
C SER A 54 -3.31 -3.39 -4.81
N PHE A 55 -2.43 -2.79 -4.00
CA PHE A 55 -2.71 -1.50 -3.35
C PHE A 55 -2.97 -0.42 -4.39
N GLU A 56 -2.05 -0.30 -5.33
CA GLU A 56 -2.13 0.66 -6.42
C GLU A 56 -3.40 0.46 -7.26
N TRP A 57 -3.74 -0.80 -7.54
CA TRP A 57 -4.93 -1.13 -8.33
C TRP A 57 -6.26 -0.89 -7.59
N LEU A 58 -6.35 -1.24 -6.31
CA LEU A 58 -7.62 -1.21 -5.56
C LEU A 58 -7.90 0.14 -4.88
N SER A 59 -6.86 0.92 -4.59
CA SER A 59 -7.00 2.21 -3.92
C SER A 59 -7.98 3.19 -4.60
N PRO A 60 -8.05 3.31 -5.96
CA PRO A 60 -9.01 4.20 -6.60
C PRO A 60 -10.47 3.83 -6.29
N GLN A 61 -10.79 2.52 -6.23
CA GLN A 61 -12.14 2.08 -5.90
C GLN A 61 -12.50 2.41 -4.45
N VAL A 62 -11.57 2.24 -3.52
CA VAL A 62 -11.79 2.55 -2.10
C VAL A 62 -12.03 4.04 -1.90
N PHE A 63 -11.21 4.90 -2.51
CA PHE A 63 -11.43 6.35 -2.45
C PHE A 63 -12.73 6.77 -3.13
N TYR A 64 -13.12 6.10 -4.22
CA TYR A 64 -14.41 6.39 -4.87
C TYR A 64 -15.61 6.05 -3.97
N LEU A 65 -15.55 4.92 -3.26
CA LEU A 65 -16.58 4.55 -2.27
C LEU A 65 -16.63 5.55 -1.11
N TYR A 66 -15.48 6.07 -0.67
CA TYR A 66 -15.44 7.15 0.30
C TYR A 66 -16.11 8.42 -0.24
N TYR A 67 -15.81 8.83 -1.47
CA TYR A 67 -16.43 10.01 -2.07
C TYR A 67 -17.93 9.85 -2.30
N LEU A 68 -18.40 8.65 -2.66
CA LEU A 68 -19.84 8.34 -2.75
C LEU A 68 -20.57 8.54 -1.41
N ALA A 69 -19.90 8.31 -0.28
CA ALA A 69 -20.49 8.50 1.05
C ALA A 69 -20.48 9.97 1.50
N VAL A 70 -19.64 10.81 0.89
CA VAL A 70 -19.33 12.17 1.35
C VAL A 70 -19.87 13.24 0.40
N LEU A 71 -20.02 12.92 -0.88
CA LEU A 71 -20.51 13.82 -1.92
C LEU A 71 -21.84 13.30 -2.46
N GLU A 72 -22.85 14.16 -2.45
CA GLU A 72 -24.17 13.83 -2.99
C GLU A 72 -24.13 13.84 -4.54
N GLY A 73 -24.90 12.94 -5.15
CA GLY A 73 -25.10 12.92 -6.61
C GLY A 73 -24.03 12.19 -7.43
N LEU A 74 -23.06 11.53 -6.79
CA LEU A 74 -22.13 10.64 -7.50
C LEU A 74 -22.84 9.34 -7.94
N PRO A 75 -22.65 8.88 -9.19
CA PRO A 75 -23.22 7.63 -9.65
C PRO A 75 -22.50 6.43 -9.03
N LEU A 76 -23.22 5.36 -8.70
CA LEU A 76 -22.56 4.12 -8.29
C LEU A 76 -21.90 3.46 -9.52
N GLN A 77 -20.58 3.54 -9.61
CA GLN A 77 -19.82 2.95 -10.71
C GLN A 77 -18.51 2.31 -10.23
N TRP A 78 -18.02 1.37 -11.04
CA TRP A 78 -16.69 0.80 -10.90
C TRP A 78 -15.69 1.72 -11.58
N VAL A 79 -14.76 2.27 -10.81
CA VAL A 79 -13.69 3.15 -11.32
C VAL A 79 -12.38 2.40 -11.56
N ILE A 80 -12.30 1.15 -11.14
CA ILE A 80 -11.16 0.27 -11.44
C ILE A 80 -11.40 -0.47 -12.76
N GLY A 81 -10.38 -0.44 -13.61
CA GLY A 81 -10.31 -1.22 -14.85
C GLY A 81 -9.31 -2.37 -14.72
N TRP A 82 -8.60 -2.63 -15.81
CA TRP A 82 -7.48 -3.57 -15.79
C TRP A 82 -6.39 -3.14 -14.81
N PRO A 83 -5.74 -4.09 -14.13
CA PRO A 83 -4.68 -3.76 -13.21
C PRO A 83 -3.48 -3.14 -13.94
N PRO A 84 -2.68 -2.32 -13.23
CA PRO A 84 -1.63 -1.54 -13.86
C PRO A 84 -0.55 -2.45 -14.48
N ALA A 85 -0.01 -2.05 -15.63
CA ALA A 85 1.08 -2.78 -16.27
C ALA A 85 2.31 -2.84 -15.35
N PRO A 86 3.11 -3.91 -15.39
CA PRO A 86 4.32 -4.02 -14.57
C PRO A 86 5.30 -2.85 -14.76
N ALA A 87 5.40 -2.32 -15.99
CA ALA A 87 6.23 -1.15 -16.30
C ALA A 87 5.78 0.10 -15.51
N ARG A 88 4.46 0.32 -15.37
CA ARG A 88 3.92 1.43 -14.57
C ARG A 88 4.26 1.27 -13.10
N MET A 89 4.28 0.04 -12.62
CA MET A 89 4.64 -0.25 -11.24
C MET A 89 6.13 -0.02 -10.98
N LEU A 90 7.00 -0.31 -11.97
CA LEU A 90 8.41 0.05 -11.92
C LEU A 90 8.59 1.56 -11.88
N GLU A 91 7.92 2.32 -12.77
CA GLU A 91 7.96 3.79 -12.75
C GLU A 91 7.63 4.35 -11.37
N LEU A 92 6.56 3.85 -10.75
CA LEU A 92 6.14 4.24 -9.41
C LEU A 92 7.19 3.91 -8.35
N LEU A 93 7.73 2.69 -8.36
CA LEU A 93 8.76 2.25 -7.41
C LEU A 93 10.11 2.94 -7.63
N THR A 94 10.39 3.44 -8.84
CA THR A 94 11.56 4.26 -9.15
C THR A 94 11.31 5.76 -8.97
N PHE A 95 10.17 6.13 -8.37
CA PHE A 95 9.79 7.53 -8.10
C PHE A 95 9.65 8.39 -9.37
N GLY A 96 9.27 7.78 -10.50
CA GLY A 96 8.99 8.49 -11.75
C GLY A 96 7.81 9.46 -11.65
N GLU A 97 6.92 9.28 -10.67
CA GLU A 97 5.79 10.17 -10.36
C GLU A 97 6.06 11.11 -9.17
N ALA A 98 7.33 11.33 -8.80
CA ALA A 98 7.72 12.19 -7.67
C ALA A 98 7.34 13.67 -7.81
N GLU A 99 6.80 14.08 -8.96
CA GLU A 99 6.24 15.41 -9.15
C GLU A 99 4.98 15.67 -8.29
N SER A 100 4.36 14.61 -7.73
CA SER A 100 3.22 14.72 -6.81
C SER A 100 3.51 14.09 -5.45
N LEU A 101 2.98 14.69 -4.37
CA LEU A 101 3.14 14.21 -3.01
C LEU A 101 2.46 12.85 -2.81
N SER A 102 1.32 12.65 -3.47
CA SER A 102 0.64 11.37 -3.58
C SER A 102 1.52 10.31 -4.26
N GLY A 103 2.13 10.63 -5.41
CA GLY A 103 3.02 9.71 -6.14
C GLY A 103 4.22 9.26 -5.29
N LEU A 104 4.84 10.19 -4.57
CA LEU A 104 5.94 9.88 -3.65
C LEU A 104 5.48 9.00 -2.48
N GLY A 105 4.31 9.31 -1.89
CA GLY A 105 3.71 8.51 -0.83
C GLY A 105 3.39 7.07 -1.24
N ARG A 106 2.84 6.89 -2.46
CA ARG A 106 2.59 5.58 -3.06
C ARG A 106 3.88 4.78 -3.27
N GLY A 107 4.92 5.42 -3.80
CA GLY A 107 6.24 4.80 -3.99
C GLY A 107 6.87 4.35 -2.69
N LEU A 108 6.86 5.21 -1.67
CA LEU A 108 7.35 4.87 -0.33
C LEU A 108 6.57 3.70 0.29
N LEU A 109 5.24 3.73 0.23
CA LEU A 109 4.41 2.67 0.77
C LEU A 109 4.67 1.33 0.06
N GLY A 110 4.83 1.35 -1.27
CA GLY A 110 5.21 0.17 -2.05
C GLY A 110 6.53 -0.44 -1.56
N TRP A 111 7.55 0.39 -1.36
CA TRP A 111 8.83 -0.07 -0.80
C TRP A 111 8.70 -0.60 0.63
N VAL A 112 7.94 0.08 1.50
CA VAL A 112 7.69 -0.38 2.87
C VAL A 112 7.05 -1.77 2.86
N VAL A 113 6.02 -1.99 2.03
CA VAL A 113 5.35 -3.28 1.91
C VAL A 113 6.30 -4.37 1.42
N ILE A 114 7.12 -4.09 0.41
CA ILE A 114 8.10 -5.05 -0.12
C ILE A 114 9.17 -5.38 0.93
N LEU A 115 9.77 -4.36 1.55
CA LEU A 115 10.82 -4.54 2.55
C LEU A 115 10.31 -5.26 3.80
N LEU A 116 9.11 -4.93 4.29
CA LEU A 116 8.48 -5.64 5.40
C LEU A 116 8.18 -7.09 5.03
N SER A 117 7.75 -7.34 3.79
CA SER A 117 7.53 -8.70 3.29
C SER A 117 8.81 -9.50 3.26
N LEU A 118 9.98 -8.87 3.01
CA LEU A 118 11.31 -9.47 3.02
C LEU A 118 11.95 -9.55 4.42
N TRP A 119 11.52 -8.72 5.36
CA TRP A 119 12.11 -8.66 6.70
C TRP A 119 11.88 -9.95 7.48
N ARG A 120 12.93 -10.76 7.63
CA ARG A 120 12.86 -12.00 8.39
C ARG A 120 12.52 -11.66 9.84
N ARG A 121 11.31 -12.01 10.31
CA ARG A 121 11.08 -12.20 11.75
C ARG A 121 11.97 -13.36 12.16
N GLY A 122 13.11 -13.06 12.77
CA GLY A 122 13.91 -14.06 13.47
C GLY A 122 13.01 -14.67 14.54
N ARG A 123 12.33 -15.77 14.23
CA ARG A 123 11.85 -16.67 15.28
C ARG A 123 13.13 -17.20 15.89
N GLY A 124 13.43 -16.69 17.08
CA GLY A 124 14.61 -17.07 17.85
C GLY A 124 14.78 -18.58 17.76
N ALA A 125 15.99 -19.00 17.40
CA ALA A 125 16.38 -20.39 17.51
C ALA A 125 16.01 -20.83 18.94
N SER A 126 15.02 -21.71 19.07
CA SER A 126 14.83 -22.42 20.31
C SER A 126 16.14 -23.15 20.58
N PRO A 127 16.82 -22.91 21.71
CA PRO A 127 17.98 -23.71 22.07
C PRO A 127 17.47 -25.14 22.15
N SER A 128 17.96 -25.99 21.25
CA SER A 128 17.73 -27.42 21.32
C SER A 128 18.16 -27.90 22.70
N ARG A 129 17.21 -28.45 23.46
CA ARG A 129 17.50 -29.24 24.66
C ARG A 129 18.59 -30.25 24.32
N SER A 130 19.68 -30.25 25.06
CA SER A 130 20.54 -31.43 25.20
C SER A 130 19.91 -32.33 26.27
N PRO A 131 19.43 -33.54 25.94
CA PRO A 131 19.11 -34.55 26.95
C PRO A 131 20.43 -35.15 27.45
N GLY A 132 20.96 -34.60 28.54
CA GLY A 132 22.06 -35.21 29.28
C GLY A 132 21.50 -36.11 30.37
N TYR A 133 21.29 -37.39 30.04
CA TYR A 133 21.35 -38.46 31.03
C TYR A 133 22.83 -38.68 31.36
N PHE A 134 23.22 -38.56 32.63
CA PHE A 134 24.15 -39.43 33.38
C PHE A 134 24.26 -38.90 34.81
#